data_AF-A0A2K3JQB6-F1
#
_entry.id   AF-A0A2K3JQB6-F1
#
_cell.length_a   1.000
_cell.length_b   1.000
_cell.length_c   1.000
_cell.angle_alpha   90.00
_cell.angle_beta   90.00
_cell.angle_gamma   90.00
#
_symmetry.space_group_name_H-M   'P 1'
#
loop_
_entity.id
_entity.type
_entity.pdbx_description
1 polymer ?
#
loop_
_entity_poly.entity_id
_entity_poly.type
_entity_poly.pdbx_seq_one_letter_code
_entity_poly.pdbx_strand_id
1 'polypeptide(L)'
;NDLKARFSRADRVRVASLQCELYAFRQDSLSVNDYFTKLLGFLEELEIFRPIPTCTCLARCQCESLRNARKFKNEDLVFLFLTGLNDHYAVVRS
;
A
#
# COMPACT_ATOMS: atom_id res chain seq x y z
N ASN A 1 -3.28 -16.61 26.13
CA ASN A 1 -2.08 -16.33 25.30
C ASN A 1 -2.07 -17.00 23.92
N ASP A 2 -2.85 -18.05 23.66
CA ASP A 2 -2.88 -18.70 22.33
C ASP A 2 -3.67 -17.89 21.27
N LEU A 3 -4.81 -17.30 21.63
CA LEU A 3 -5.64 -16.50 20.72
C LEU A 3 -4.86 -15.32 20.09
N LYS A 4 -4.16 -14.52 20.90
CA LYS A 4 -3.38 -13.36 20.41
C LYS A 4 -2.30 -13.77 19.41
N ALA A 5 -1.64 -14.92 19.63
CA ALA A 5 -0.63 -15.45 18.72
C ALA A 5 -1.27 -15.92 17.39
N ARG A 6 -2.43 -16.58 17.46
CA ARG A 6 -3.18 -17.02 16.27
C ARG A 6 -3.69 -15.85 15.44
N PHE A 7 -4.25 -14.82 16.08
CA PHE A 7 -4.68 -13.58 15.40
C PHE A 7 -3.49 -12.87 14.77
N SER A 8 -2.39 -12.67 15.50
CA SER A 8 -1.18 -12.07 14.93
C SER A 8 -0.63 -12.85 13.74
N ARG A 9 -0.72 -14.19 13.76
CA ARG A 9 -0.34 -15.03 12.61
C ARG A 9 -1.30 -14.84 11.44
N ALA A 10 -2.61 -14.83 11.68
CA ALA A 10 -3.61 -14.61 10.66
C ALA A 10 -3.44 -13.21 10.00
N ASP A 11 -3.18 -12.17 10.79
CA ASP A 11 -2.92 -10.81 10.29
C ASP A 11 -1.69 -10.78 9.39
N ARG A 12 -0.60 -11.47 9.79
CA ARG A 12 0.61 -11.56 8.96
C ARG A 12 0.36 -12.28 7.63
N VAL A 13 -0.46 -13.33 7.64
CA VAL A 13 -0.84 -14.04 6.41
C VAL A 13 -1.69 -13.13 5.52
N ARG A 14 -2.68 -12.41 6.10
CA ARG A 14 -3.51 -11.48 5.33
C ARG A 14 -2.67 -10.36 4.70
N VAL A 15 -1.73 -9.79 5.45
CA VAL A 15 -0.78 -8.79 4.94
C VAL A 15 0.01 -9.34 3.75
N ALA A 16 0.56 -10.56 3.86
CA ALA A 16 1.32 -11.15 2.76
C ALA A 16 0.44 -11.39 1.52
N SER A 17 -0.78 -11.91 1.69
CA SER A 17 -1.74 -12.08 0.60
C SER A 17 -2.09 -10.76 -0.08
N LEU A 18 -2.43 -9.72 0.70
CA LEU A 18 -2.73 -8.38 0.18
C LEU A 18 -1.56 -7.80 -0.60
N GLN A 19 -0.34 -7.96 -0.10
CA GLN A 19 0.86 -7.52 -0.80
C GLN A 19 1.02 -8.26 -2.14
N CYS A 20 0.88 -9.58 -2.16
CA CYS A 20 0.95 -10.36 -3.40
C CYS A 20 -0.12 -9.92 -4.42
N GLU A 21 -1.37 -9.76 -3.97
CA GLU A 21 -2.49 -9.29 -4.81
C GLU A 21 -2.18 -7.90 -5.37
N LEU A 22 -1.76 -6.96 -4.52
CA LEU A 22 -1.41 -5.59 -4.90
C LEU A 22 -0.30 -5.53 -5.96
N TYR A 23 0.80 -6.27 -5.77
CA TYR A 23 1.93 -6.24 -6.70
C TYR A 23 1.64 -6.94 -8.04
N ALA A 24 0.77 -7.96 -8.02
CA ALA A 24 0.32 -8.67 -9.22
C ALA A 24 -0.80 -7.93 -9.95
N PHE A 25 -1.46 -6.96 -9.31
CA PHE A 25 -2.60 -6.26 -9.88
C PHE A 25 -2.18 -5.38 -11.07
N ARG A 26 -2.92 -5.49 -12.17
CA ARG A 26 -2.73 -4.76 -13.41
C ARG A 26 -4.05 -4.16 -13.86
N GLN A 27 -3.97 -3.09 -14.65
CA GLN A 27 -5.15 -2.43 -15.20
C GLN A 27 -5.94 -3.38 -16.10
N ASP A 28 -5.26 -4.18 -16.92
CA ASP A 28 -5.86 -5.07 -17.91
C ASP A 28 -6.96 -4.38 -18.72
N SER A 29 -8.18 -4.88 -18.67
CA SER A 29 -9.35 -4.34 -19.37
C SER A 29 -10.13 -3.28 -18.57
N LEU A 30 -9.71 -2.96 -17.34
CA LEU A 30 -10.36 -1.94 -16.52
C LEU A 30 -10.12 -0.54 -17.08
N SER A 31 -11.09 0.34 -16.84
CA SER A 31 -10.84 1.78 -16.97
C SER A 31 -9.73 2.20 -15.99
N VAL A 32 -9.00 3.26 -16.31
CA VAL A 32 -7.94 3.79 -15.42
C VAL A 32 -8.52 4.15 -14.04
N ASN A 33 -9.74 4.69 -14.01
CA ASN A 33 -10.41 5.07 -12.76
C ASN A 33 -10.78 3.86 -11.91
N ASP A 34 -11.32 2.80 -12.51
CA ASP A 34 -11.67 1.57 -11.79
C ASP A 34 -10.41 0.86 -11.27
N TYR A 35 -9.36 0.83 -12.10
CA TYR A 35 -8.05 0.30 -11.70
C TYR A 35 -7.49 1.08 -10.50
N PHE A 36 -7.44 2.42 -10.58
CA PHE A 36 -6.95 3.27 -9.51
C PHE A 36 -7.76 3.10 -8.21
N THR A 37 -9.09 3.05 -8.33
CA THR A 37 -9.98 2.87 -7.16
C THR A 37 -9.73 1.53 -6.47
N LYS A 38 -9.59 0.44 -7.23
CA LYS A 38 -9.25 -0.88 -6.67
C LYS A 38 -7.85 -0.90 -6.04
N LEU A 39 -6.88 -0.25 -6.67
CA LEU A 39 -5.52 -0.11 -6.15
C LEU A 39 -5.51 0.60 -4.78
N LEU A 40 -6.27 1.70 -4.66
CA LEU A 40 -6.45 2.39 -3.38
C LEU A 40 -7.11 1.50 -2.33
N GLY A 41 -8.13 0.73 -2.69
CA GLY A 41 -8.80 -0.19 -1.77
C GLY A 41 -7.85 -1.22 -1.14
N PHE A 42 -6.94 -1.79 -1.94
CA PHE A 42 -5.91 -2.70 -1.40
C PHE A 42 -4.96 -1.99 -0.42
N LEU A 43 -4.57 -0.74 -0.71
CA LEU A 43 -3.67 0.04 0.14
C LEU A 43 -4.34 0.46 1.45
N GLU A 44 -5.61 0.86 1.40
CA GLU A 44 -6.42 1.18 2.57
C GLU A 44 -6.56 -0.05 3.48
N GLU A 45 -6.84 -1.23 2.90
CA GLU A 45 -6.90 -2.46 3.68
C GLU A 45 -5.55 -2.81 4.30
N LEU A 46 -4.46 -2.68 3.54
CA LEU A 46 -3.11 -2.93 4.06
C LEU A 46 -2.74 -1.97 5.20
N GLU A 47 -3.21 -0.71 5.15
CA GLU A 47 -2.98 0.29 6.19
C GLU A 47 -3.68 -0.05 7.52
N ILE A 48 -4.79 -0.79 7.50
CA ILE A 48 -5.44 -1.29 8.72
C ILE A 48 -4.49 -2.23 9.49
N PHE A 49 -3.77 -3.10 8.76
CA PHE A 49 -2.86 -4.09 9.36
C PHE A 49 -1.44 -3.57 9.57
N ARG A 50 -0.98 -2.63 8.74
CA ARG A 50 0.36 -2.02 8.80
C ARG A 50 0.29 -0.49 8.63
N PRO A 51 -0.19 0.24 9.63
CA PRO A 51 -0.16 1.69 9.61
C PRO A 51 1.28 2.20 9.69
N ILE A 52 1.55 3.36 9.10
CA ILE A 52 2.79 4.10 9.39
C ILE A 52 2.76 4.48 10.87
N PRO A 53 3.78 4.12 11.66
CA PRO A 53 3.82 4.46 13.07
C PRO A 53 3.69 5.97 13.31
N THR A 54 2.99 6.35 14.36
CA THR A 54 2.96 7.72 14.86
C THR A 54 4.08 7.93 15.88
N CYS A 55 4.71 9.12 15.91
CA CYS A 55 5.61 9.41 17.03
C CYS A 55 4.77 9.58 18.31
N THR A 56 5.29 9.09 19.43
CA THR A 56 4.78 9.35 20.78
C THR A 56 5.35 10.62 21.42
N CYS A 57 5.99 11.47 20.60
CA CYS A 57 6.56 12.75 20.99
C CYS A 57 5.47 13.68 21.57
N LEU A 58 5.75 14.35 22.70
CA LEU A 58 4.81 15.27 23.35
C LEU A 58 4.50 16.52 22.50
N ALA A 59 5.45 16.94 21.67
CA ALA A 59 5.31 18.02 20.70
C ALA A 59 5.31 17.45 19.28
N ARG A 60 4.91 18.28 18.29
CA ARG A 60 4.93 17.90 16.87
C ARG A 60 6.33 17.40 16.48
N CYS A 61 6.44 16.10 16.23
CA CYS A 61 7.69 15.45 15.82
C CYS A 61 8.16 16.02 14.47
N GLN A 62 9.42 16.44 14.43
CA GLN A 62 10.13 16.85 13.22
C GLN A 62 11.04 15.73 12.69
N CYS A 63 10.77 14.50 13.11
CA CYS A 63 11.61 13.35 12.82
C CYS A 63 11.57 13.07 11.31
N GLU A 64 12.72 13.28 10.65
CA GLU A 64 12.89 13.12 9.21
C GLU A 64 12.46 11.74 8.73
N SER A 65 12.76 10.71 9.52
CA SER A 65 12.42 9.31 9.24
C SER A 65 10.92 9.08 9.05
N LEU A 66 10.06 9.65 9.90
CA LEU A 66 8.62 9.51 9.78
C LEU A 66 8.07 10.30 8.59
N ARG A 67 8.67 11.44 8.26
CA ARG A 67 8.31 12.18 7.05
C ARG A 67 8.68 11.40 5.80
N ASN A 68 9.88 10.83 5.77
CA ASN A 68 10.35 9.99 4.68
C ASN A 68 9.53 8.72 4.54
N ALA A 69 9.13 8.06 5.62
CA ALA A 69 8.26 6.89 5.57
C ALA A 69 6.91 7.18 4.87
N ARG A 70 6.31 8.35 5.14
CA ARG A 70 5.08 8.80 4.44
C ARG A 70 5.35 9.14 2.98
N LYS A 71 6.46 9.81 2.71
CA LYS A 71 6.88 10.15 1.35
C LYS A 71 7.08 8.89 0.50
N PHE A 72 7.86 7.92 0.98
CA PHE A 72 8.12 6.67 0.27
C PHE A 72 6.84 5.86 0.02
N LYS A 73 5.92 5.78 1.01
CA LYS A 73 4.62 5.14 0.79
C LYS A 73 3.83 5.79 -0.36
N ASN A 74 3.85 7.11 -0.47
CA ASN A 74 3.17 7.82 -1.56
C ASN A 74 3.87 7.59 -2.91
N GLU A 75 5.21 7.58 -2.93
CA GLU A 75 6.00 7.28 -4.13
C GLU A 75 5.74 5.84 -4.59
N ASP A 76 5.71 4.87 -3.68
CA ASP A 76 5.39 3.47 -3.97
C ASP A 76 3.99 3.32 -4.59
N LEU A 77 2.98 4.06 -4.10
CA LEU A 77 1.66 4.07 -4.71
C LEU A 77 1.70 4.59 -6.16
N VAL A 78 2.44 5.67 -6.41
CA VAL A 78 2.61 6.20 -7.77
C VAL A 78 3.30 5.16 -8.66
N PHE A 79 4.37 4.52 -8.18
CA PHE A 79 5.05 3.48 -8.93
C PHE A 79 4.16 2.27 -9.22
N LEU A 80 3.41 1.79 -8.24
CA LEU A 80 2.45 0.69 -8.41
C LEU A 80 1.40 1.03 -9.46
N PHE A 81 0.84 2.24 -9.39
CA PHE A 81 -0.13 2.72 -10.37
C PHE A 81 0.48 2.72 -11.78
N LEU A 82 1.61 3.41 -11.97
CA LEU A 82 2.24 3.56 -13.28
C LEU A 82 2.68 2.22 -13.87
N THR A 83 3.32 1.36 -13.07
CA THR A 83 3.81 0.06 -13.53
C THR A 83 2.69 -0.95 -13.79
N GLY A 84 1.51 -0.75 -13.21
CA GLY A 84 0.35 -1.59 -13.46
C GLY A 84 -0.54 -1.13 -14.61
N LEU A 85 -0.30 0.04 -15.20
CA LEU A 85 -1.03 0.50 -16.39
C LEU A 85 -0.79 -0.40 -17.60
N ASN A 86 -1.83 -0.58 -18.40
CA ASN A 86 -1.76 -1.38 -19.62
C ASN A 86 -1.04 -0.64 -20.75
N ASP A 87 -0.80 -1.34 -21.88
CA ASP A 87 0.03 -0.82 -22.96
C ASP A 87 -0.56 0.39 -23.71
N HIS A 88 -1.86 0.67 -23.56
CA HIS A 88 -2.44 1.91 -24.10
C HIS A 88 -1.85 3.16 -23.44
N TYR A 89 -1.31 3.02 -22.22
CA TYR A 89 -0.69 4.10 -21.45
C TYR A 89 0.82 3.94 -21.35
N ALA A 90 1.45 3.17 -22.26
CA ALA A 90 2.89 2.85 -22.20
C ALA A 90 3.79 4.10 -22.12
N VAL A 91 3.41 5.20 -22.77
CA VAL A 91 4.15 6.48 -22.76
C VAL A 91 4.26 7.08 -21.36
N VAL A 92 3.27 6.83 -20.49
CA VAL A 92 3.18 7.41 -19.14
C VAL A 92 3.90 6.54 -18.10
N ARG A 93 4.35 5.33 -18.45
CA ARG A 93 5.07 4.41 -17.56
C ARG A 93 6.57 4.75 -17.39
N SER A 94 7.05 5.85 -17.99
CA SER A 94 8.48 6.21 -18.14
C SER A 94 8.92 7.29 -17.16
#